data_AF-A0A0F9U531-F1
#
_entry.id   AF-A0A0F9U531-F1
#
_cell.length_a   1.000
_cell.length_b   1.000
_cell.length_c   1.000
_cell.angle_alpha   90.00
_cell.angle_beta   90.00
_cell.angle_gamma   90.00
#
_symmetry.space_group_name_H-M   'P 1'
#
loop_
_entity.id
_entity.type
_entity.pdbx_description
1 polymer ?
#
loop_
_entity_poly.entity_id
_entity_poly.type
_entity_poly.pdbx_seq_one_letter_code
_entity_poly.pdbx_strand_id
1 'polypeptide(L)'
;MISLQGITKRFGAHTVFENIDLSLSQGEIIVIIGPSGTGKSTLLRCINFLERADAGRLTVGDLSVDTQRASRADILALRRRTAFVFQNYGLFANKTALENISEGMIVVDKLPKANAHARAREILQRIGLADKADAYPASLSGGQQQRVGIGRAMAANADVILFDEPTSSLDPQWVEEVLSLMKQLAVERQTMIVVTHEMQFAREVADRVVFMDDGGIVEQAPPEELFTAPKDERTRHFLRKILAPAGQSVP
;
A
#
# COMPACT_ATOMS: atom_id res chain seq x y z
N MET A 1 7.96 13.09 7.91
CA MET A 1 9.04 12.21 7.42
C MET A 1 8.74 10.80 7.88
N ILE A 2 8.91 9.82 7.00
CA ILE A 2 8.79 8.40 7.33
C ILE A 2 10.11 7.74 6.94
N SER A 3 10.65 6.86 7.78
CA SER A 3 11.90 6.18 7.52
C SER A 3 11.93 4.74 8.03
N LEU A 4 12.48 3.88 7.20
CA LEU A 4 12.93 2.53 7.46
C LEU A 4 14.45 2.57 7.54
N GLN A 5 15.02 2.12 8.66
CA GLN A 5 16.48 2.06 8.86
C GLN A 5 16.90 0.64 9.22
N GLY A 6 17.74 0.03 8.39
CA GLY A 6 18.30 -1.30 8.59
C GLY A 6 17.27 -2.41 8.77
N ILE A 7 16.10 -2.29 8.10
CA ILE A 7 15.01 -3.24 8.30
C ILE A 7 15.41 -4.60 7.75
N THR A 8 15.35 -5.62 8.60
CA THR A 8 15.71 -7.00 8.26
C THR A 8 14.57 -7.93 8.63
N LYS A 9 14.23 -8.87 7.74
CA LYS A 9 13.21 -9.88 8.00
C LYS A 9 13.68 -11.28 7.60
N ARG A 10 13.50 -12.22 8.52
CA ARG A 10 13.80 -13.65 8.38
C ARG A 10 12.57 -14.48 8.78
N PHE A 11 12.42 -15.64 8.14
CA PHE A 11 11.47 -16.68 8.54
C PHE A 11 12.23 -17.97 8.78
N GLY A 12 12.47 -18.29 10.05
CA GLY A 12 13.40 -19.37 10.42
C GLY A 12 14.80 -19.07 9.88
N ALA A 13 15.35 -19.97 9.07
CA ALA A 13 16.67 -19.81 8.43
C ALA A 13 16.63 -18.99 7.13
N HIS A 14 15.45 -18.69 6.58
CA HIS A 14 15.32 -17.99 5.31
C HIS A 14 15.28 -16.47 5.51
N THR A 15 16.30 -15.75 5.04
CA THR A 15 16.29 -14.29 4.98
C THR A 15 15.43 -13.82 3.81
N VAL A 16 14.39 -13.03 4.08
CA VAL A 16 13.53 -12.45 3.05
C VAL A 16 14.16 -11.19 2.47
N PHE A 17 14.65 -10.32 3.36
CA PHE A 17 15.46 -9.15 3.02
C PHE A 17 16.31 -8.74 4.22
N GLU A 18 17.39 -8.02 3.96
CA GLU A 18 18.33 -7.57 4.99
C GLU A 18 18.76 -6.12 4.76
N ASN A 19 18.88 -5.37 5.86
CA ASN A 19 19.37 -3.99 5.87
C ASN A 19 18.68 -3.05 4.86
N ILE A 20 17.34 -3.09 4.81
CA ILE A 20 16.57 -2.18 3.96
C ILE A 20 16.51 -0.79 4.60
N ASP A 21 17.06 0.18 3.88
CA ASP A 21 16.95 1.61 4.16
C ASP A 21 16.03 2.28 3.14
N LEU A 22 14.98 2.95 3.61
CA LEU A 22 14.05 3.70 2.76
C LEU A 22 13.52 4.88 3.56
N SER A 23 13.42 6.04 2.94
CA SER A 23 12.80 7.20 3.57
C SER A 23 11.87 7.87 2.58
N LEU A 24 10.81 8.50 3.09
CA LEU A 24 9.88 9.28 2.29
C LEU A 24 9.43 10.55 3.01
N SER A 25 9.24 11.58 2.21
CA SER A 25 8.71 12.88 2.62
C SER A 25 7.18 12.84 2.70
N GLN A 26 6.58 13.80 3.40
CA GLN A 26 5.12 13.90 3.42
C GLN A 26 4.61 14.26 2.03
N GLY A 27 3.57 13.54 1.57
CA GLY A 27 3.01 13.65 0.23
C GLY A 27 3.84 13.03 -0.88
N GLU A 28 4.96 12.36 -0.55
CA GLU A 28 5.73 11.58 -1.50
C GLU A 28 5.05 10.23 -1.76
N ILE A 29 5.09 9.81 -3.02
CA ILE A 29 4.55 8.56 -3.51
C ILE A 29 5.70 7.67 -3.96
N ILE A 30 5.93 6.60 -3.18
CA ILE A 30 6.91 5.57 -3.54
C ILE A 30 6.17 4.37 -4.12
N VAL A 31 6.60 3.93 -5.30
CA VAL A 31 6.13 2.68 -5.89
C VAL A 31 7.23 1.63 -5.85
N ILE A 32 6.95 0.50 -5.22
CA ILE A 32 7.87 -0.63 -5.10
C ILE A 32 7.50 -1.70 -6.13
N ILE A 33 8.46 -2.02 -6.99
CA ILE A 33 8.33 -3.02 -8.06
C ILE A 33 9.41 -4.09 -7.90
N GLY A 34 9.20 -5.25 -8.51
CA GLY A 34 10.18 -6.33 -8.52
C GLY A 34 9.54 -7.71 -8.68
N PRO A 35 10.34 -8.76 -8.92
CA PRO A 35 9.86 -10.12 -9.05
C PRO A 35 9.03 -10.60 -7.85
N SER A 36 8.16 -11.59 -8.06
CA SER A 36 7.43 -12.24 -6.95
C SER A 36 8.42 -12.91 -5.99
N GLY A 37 8.11 -12.88 -4.70
CA GLY A 37 8.96 -13.50 -3.67
C GLY A 37 10.12 -12.64 -3.14
N THR A 38 10.34 -11.43 -3.68
CA THR A 38 11.43 -10.53 -3.23
C THR A 38 11.14 -9.76 -1.95
N GLY A 39 10.01 -10.04 -1.28
CA GLY A 39 9.69 -9.48 0.03
C GLY A 39 8.97 -8.14 0.03
N LYS A 40 8.51 -7.61 -1.11
CA LYS A 40 7.78 -6.33 -1.23
C LYS A 40 6.58 -6.21 -0.25
N SER A 41 5.66 -7.17 -0.29
CA SER A 41 4.50 -7.22 0.63
C SER A 41 4.93 -7.38 2.08
N THR A 42 5.97 -8.19 2.33
CA THR A 42 6.53 -8.40 3.67
C THR A 42 7.12 -7.09 4.23
N LEU A 43 7.76 -6.28 3.39
CA LEU A 43 8.28 -4.97 3.75
C LEU A 43 7.15 -4.03 4.16
N LEU A 44 6.07 -3.93 3.36
CA LEU A 44 4.89 -3.14 3.74
C LEU A 44 4.26 -3.60 5.07
N ARG A 45 4.16 -4.92 5.27
CA ARG A 45 3.62 -5.49 6.52
C ARG A 45 4.50 -5.17 7.72
N CYS A 46 5.82 -5.04 7.54
CA CYS A 46 6.71 -4.58 8.59
C CYS A 46 6.45 -3.12 8.99
N ILE A 47 6.15 -2.24 8.03
CA ILE A 47 5.87 -0.81 8.29
C ILE A 47 4.69 -0.64 9.25
N ASN A 48 3.67 -1.50 9.19
CA ASN A 48 2.47 -1.43 10.04
C ASN A 48 2.44 -2.50 11.16
N PHE A 49 3.56 -3.19 11.41
CA PHE A 49 3.62 -4.31 12.36
C PHE A 49 2.51 -5.38 12.14
N LEU A 50 2.11 -5.62 10.89
CA LEU A 50 1.39 -6.84 10.52
C LEU A 50 2.34 -8.04 10.51
N GLU A 51 3.62 -7.77 10.23
CA GLU A 51 4.74 -8.67 10.44
C GLU A 51 5.76 -7.94 11.31
N ARG A 52 6.42 -8.64 12.26
CA ARG A 52 7.50 -8.04 13.05
C ARG A 52 8.82 -8.24 12.30
N ALA A 53 9.51 -7.15 11.98
CA ALA A 53 10.89 -7.21 11.49
C ALA A 53 11.84 -7.69 12.59
N ASP A 54 12.89 -8.43 12.21
CA ASP A 54 13.87 -9.01 13.13
C ASP A 54 14.93 -8.01 13.56
N ALA A 55 15.14 -6.93 12.81
CA ALA A 55 16.02 -5.83 13.16
C ALA A 55 15.61 -4.53 12.48
N GLY A 56 16.20 -3.42 12.93
CA GLY A 56 16.04 -2.09 12.37
C GLY A 56 15.08 -1.18 13.14
N ARG A 57 14.82 0.00 12.57
CA ARG A 57 14.04 1.07 13.20
C ARG A 57 13.04 1.67 12.22
N LEU A 58 11.81 1.84 12.69
CA LEU A 58 10.71 2.48 11.97
C LEU A 58 10.47 3.86 12.55
N THR A 59 10.35 4.88 11.70
CA THR A 59 9.96 6.23 12.13
C THR A 59 8.82 6.73 11.26
N VAL A 60 7.75 7.25 11.88
CA VAL A 60 6.59 7.89 11.22
C VAL A 60 6.28 9.17 11.96
N GLY A 61 6.65 10.32 11.38
CA GLY A 61 6.56 11.61 12.07
C GLY A 61 7.53 11.68 13.25
N ASP A 62 7.02 12.03 14.42
CA ASP A 62 7.74 12.04 15.70
C ASP A 62 7.79 10.67 16.41
N LEU A 63 7.07 9.66 15.92
CA LEU A 63 7.11 8.31 16.48
C LEU A 63 8.27 7.52 15.90
N SER A 64 9.17 7.02 16.75
CA SER A 64 10.26 6.11 16.35
C SER A 64 10.23 4.82 17.19
N VAL A 65 10.29 3.68 16.51
CA VAL A 65 10.12 2.35 17.10
C VAL A 65 11.26 1.43 16.66
N ASP A 66 11.97 0.87 17.65
CA ASP A 66 12.91 -0.24 17.44
C ASP A 66 12.11 -1.54 17.24
N THR A 67 12.34 -2.25 16.14
CA THR A 67 11.49 -3.39 15.74
C THR A 67 11.60 -4.58 16.69
N GLN A 68 12.75 -4.76 17.34
CA GLN A 68 12.99 -5.83 18.30
C GLN A 68 12.36 -5.52 19.65
N ARG A 69 12.37 -4.25 20.06
CA ARG A 69 11.92 -3.80 21.38
C ARG A 69 10.51 -3.22 21.41
N ALA A 70 9.83 -3.16 20.26
CA ALA A 70 8.50 -2.57 20.13
C ALA A 70 7.49 -3.17 21.13
N SER A 71 6.97 -2.32 22.01
CA SER A 71 5.89 -2.65 22.93
C SER A 71 4.53 -2.67 22.21
N ARG A 72 3.50 -3.17 22.89
CA ARG A 72 2.12 -3.12 22.36
C ARG A 72 1.63 -1.68 22.13
N ALA A 73 2.06 -0.74 22.97
CA ALA A 73 1.68 0.66 22.84
C ALA A 73 2.31 1.29 21.58
N ASP A 74 3.60 1.00 21.33
CA ASP A 74 4.32 1.48 20.15
C ASP A 74 3.67 0.97 18.86
N ILE A 75 3.32 -0.32 18.84
CA ILE A 75 2.66 -0.96 17.69
C ILE A 75 1.30 -0.31 17.42
N LEU A 76 0.51 -0.04 18.45
CA LEU A 76 -0.79 0.62 18.30
C LEU A 76 -0.64 2.08 17.85
N ALA A 77 0.36 2.79 18.36
CA ALA A 77 0.66 4.16 17.93
C ALA A 77 1.05 4.19 16.44
N LEU A 78 1.87 3.25 15.99
CA LEU A 78 2.25 3.14 14.59
C LEU A 78 1.06 2.81 13.69
N ARG A 79 0.23 1.83 14.10
CA ARG A 79 -1.00 1.45 13.39
C ARG A 79 -2.00 2.60 13.21
N ARG A 80 -2.03 3.55 14.15
CA ARG A 80 -2.88 4.75 14.04
C ARG A 80 -2.35 5.76 13.04
N ARG A 81 -1.05 5.72 12.73
CA ARG A 81 -0.38 6.61 11.77
C ARG A 81 -0.26 6.02 10.37
N THR A 82 -0.65 4.77 10.18
CA THR A 82 -0.55 4.08 8.90
C THR A 82 -1.88 3.43 8.53
N ALA A 83 -2.34 3.61 7.30
CA ALA A 83 -3.46 2.84 6.75
C ALA A 83 -2.91 1.73 5.84
N PHE A 84 -3.63 0.60 5.75
CA PHE A 84 -3.23 -0.53 4.92
C PHE A 84 -4.39 -0.99 4.04
N VAL A 85 -4.14 -1.04 2.73
CA VAL A 85 -5.06 -1.58 1.72
C VAL A 85 -4.49 -2.91 1.25
N PHE A 86 -5.23 -3.98 1.53
CA PHE A 86 -4.82 -5.35 1.26
C PHE A 86 -5.19 -5.79 -0.16
N GLN A 87 -4.45 -6.77 -0.68
CA GLN A 87 -4.81 -7.48 -1.91
C GLN A 87 -6.18 -8.19 -1.77
N ASN A 88 -6.45 -8.84 -0.63
CA ASN A 88 -7.69 -9.59 -0.39
C ASN A 88 -8.85 -8.75 0.17
N TYR A 89 -8.84 -7.43 -0.05
CA TYR A 89 -9.83 -6.44 0.40
C TYR A 89 -9.88 -6.19 1.93
N GLY A 90 -9.71 -7.24 2.74
CA GLY A 90 -9.66 -7.18 4.20
C GLY A 90 -10.94 -6.66 4.86
N LEU A 91 -12.10 -6.76 4.20
CA LEU A 91 -13.38 -6.23 4.69
C LEU A 91 -13.99 -7.10 5.80
N PHE A 92 -14.73 -6.46 6.71
CA PHE A 92 -15.57 -7.15 7.68
C PHE A 92 -16.79 -7.73 6.98
N ALA A 93 -16.84 -9.06 6.84
CA ALA A 93 -17.91 -9.76 6.13
C ALA A 93 -19.31 -9.54 6.73
N ASN A 94 -19.38 -9.28 8.04
CA ASN A 94 -20.62 -9.09 8.81
C ASN A 94 -21.03 -7.62 8.97
N LYS A 95 -20.44 -6.70 8.21
CA LYS A 95 -20.74 -5.27 8.23
C LYS A 95 -21.06 -4.77 6.83
N THR A 96 -21.93 -3.79 6.70
CA THR A 96 -22.19 -3.13 5.41
C THR A 96 -21.00 -2.30 4.93
N ALA A 97 -21.03 -1.77 3.71
CA ALA A 97 -19.99 -0.87 3.20
C ALA A 97 -19.84 0.39 4.07
N LEU A 98 -20.95 0.99 4.49
CA LEU A 98 -20.98 2.13 5.42
C LEU A 98 -20.34 1.79 6.76
N GLU A 99 -20.69 0.63 7.32
CA GLU A 99 -20.16 0.17 8.60
C GLU A 99 -18.67 -0.18 8.49
N ASN A 100 -18.24 -0.79 7.39
CA ASN A 100 -16.83 -1.08 7.14
C ASN A 100 -15.97 0.20 7.21
N ILE A 101 -16.42 1.28 6.56
CA ILE A 101 -15.72 2.57 6.53
C ILE A 101 -15.80 3.28 7.88
N SER A 102 -16.94 3.22 8.58
CA SER A 102 -17.15 3.95 9.84
C SER A 102 -16.60 3.27 11.09
N GLU A 103 -16.35 1.95 11.07
CA GLU A 103 -15.98 1.18 12.25
C GLU A 103 -14.73 1.73 12.97
N GLY A 104 -13.67 2.05 12.21
CA GLY A 104 -12.44 2.59 12.77
C GLY A 104 -12.67 3.92 13.50
N MET A 105 -13.44 4.82 12.89
CA MET A 105 -13.78 6.12 13.48
C MET A 105 -14.58 5.97 14.79
N ILE A 106 -15.47 4.99 14.87
CA ILE A 106 -16.29 4.76 16.08
C ILE A 106 -15.47 4.08 17.17
N VAL A 107 -14.78 2.98 16.83
CA VAL A 107 -14.15 2.12 17.82
C VAL A 107 -12.80 2.66 18.27
N VAL A 108 -12.00 3.20 17.36
CA VAL A 108 -10.64 3.69 17.63
C VAL A 108 -10.67 5.16 17.98
N ASP A 109 -11.28 5.99 17.13
CA ASP A 109 -11.26 7.45 17.29
C ASP A 109 -12.37 7.96 18.24
N LYS A 110 -13.26 7.06 18.67
CA LYS A 110 -14.39 7.36 19.57
C LYS A 110 -15.33 8.44 19.04
N LEU A 111 -15.41 8.61 17.72
CA LEU A 111 -16.33 9.54 17.09
C LEU A 111 -17.78 9.08 17.30
N PRO A 112 -18.73 9.98 17.63
CA PRO A 112 -20.13 9.62 17.73
C PRO A 112 -20.63 8.95 16.45
N LYS A 113 -21.42 7.88 16.59
CA LYS A 113 -21.89 7.05 15.47
C LYS A 113 -22.52 7.88 14.33
N ALA A 114 -23.33 8.87 14.66
CA ALA A 114 -23.95 9.76 13.68
C ALA A 114 -22.92 10.50 12.81
N ASN A 115 -21.88 11.05 13.44
CA ASN A 115 -20.81 11.79 12.75
C ASN A 115 -19.93 10.84 11.92
N ALA A 116 -19.61 9.66 12.45
CA ALA A 116 -18.86 8.65 11.71
C ALA A 116 -19.62 8.15 10.48
N HIS A 117 -20.94 7.93 10.60
CA HIS A 117 -21.78 7.55 9.46
C HIS A 117 -21.91 8.68 8.43
N ALA A 118 -21.99 9.95 8.85
CA ALA A 118 -22.01 11.08 7.93
C ALA A 118 -20.73 11.14 7.09
N ARG A 119 -19.55 11.11 7.76
CA ARG A 119 -18.26 11.08 7.08
C ARG A 119 -18.07 9.84 6.19
N ALA A 120 -18.52 8.67 6.64
CA ALA A 120 -18.46 7.46 5.82
C ALA A 120 -19.32 7.55 4.55
N ARG A 121 -20.47 8.25 4.57
CA ARG A 121 -21.28 8.51 3.37
C ARG A 121 -20.58 9.43 2.38
N GLU A 122 -19.90 10.47 2.86
CA GLU A 122 -19.09 11.35 2.02
C GLU A 122 -17.97 10.55 1.32
N ILE A 123 -17.31 9.64 2.06
CA ILE A 123 -16.29 8.74 1.50
C ILE A 123 -16.92 7.80 0.46
N LEU A 124 -18.06 7.17 0.77
CA LEU A 124 -18.79 6.32 -0.19
C LEU A 124 -19.12 7.08 -1.49
N GLN A 125 -19.54 8.35 -1.38
CA GLN A 125 -19.79 9.19 -2.54
C GLN A 125 -18.51 9.43 -3.35
N ARG A 126 -17.40 9.76 -2.69
CA ARG A 126 -16.09 9.98 -3.35
C ARG A 126 -15.58 8.75 -4.09
N ILE A 127 -15.75 7.56 -3.50
CA ILE A 127 -15.34 6.28 -4.14
C ILE A 127 -16.38 5.73 -5.13
N GLY A 128 -17.47 6.47 -5.39
CA GLY A 128 -18.50 6.09 -6.37
C GLY A 128 -19.36 4.90 -5.94
N LEU A 129 -19.67 4.78 -4.64
CA LEU A 129 -20.46 3.70 -4.02
C LEU A 129 -21.57 4.23 -3.09
N ALA A 130 -22.08 5.44 -3.34
CA ALA A 130 -23.12 6.05 -2.51
C ALA A 130 -24.39 5.19 -2.41
N ASP A 131 -24.80 4.53 -3.50
CA ASP A 131 -25.97 3.63 -3.56
C ASP A 131 -25.72 2.26 -2.92
N LYS A 132 -24.49 1.97 -2.49
CA LYS A 132 -24.08 0.69 -1.89
C LYS A 132 -23.82 0.78 -0.39
N ALA A 133 -24.23 1.86 0.27
CA ALA A 133 -23.98 2.08 1.70
C ALA A 133 -24.40 0.89 2.58
N ASP A 134 -25.56 0.30 2.29
CA ASP A 134 -26.14 -0.80 3.06
C ASP A 134 -25.79 -2.19 2.51
N ALA A 135 -24.97 -2.27 1.46
CA ALA A 135 -24.55 -3.53 0.86
C ALA A 135 -23.49 -4.23 1.72
N TYR A 136 -23.64 -5.54 1.89
CA TYR A 136 -22.61 -6.39 2.52
C TYR A 136 -21.54 -6.79 1.50
N PRO A 137 -20.28 -7.07 1.91
CA PRO A 137 -19.19 -7.44 1.01
C PRO A 137 -19.52 -8.56 0.03
N ALA A 138 -20.29 -9.57 0.47
CA ALA A 138 -20.71 -10.69 -0.38
C ALA A 138 -21.57 -10.28 -1.59
N SER A 139 -22.17 -9.09 -1.56
CA SER A 139 -23.00 -8.54 -2.65
C SER A 139 -22.25 -7.55 -3.56
N LEU A 140 -20.96 -7.30 -3.29
CA LEU A 140 -20.13 -6.34 -4.01
C LEU A 140 -19.16 -7.06 -4.95
N SER A 141 -18.92 -6.50 -6.14
CA SER A 141 -17.84 -6.98 -7.03
C SER A 141 -16.47 -6.79 -6.39
N GLY A 142 -15.44 -7.50 -6.89
CA GLY A 142 -14.07 -7.34 -6.37
C GLY A 142 -13.58 -5.88 -6.41
N GLY A 143 -13.84 -5.16 -7.51
CA GLY A 143 -13.49 -3.74 -7.62
C GLY A 143 -14.24 -2.86 -6.61
N GLN A 144 -15.51 -3.14 -6.36
CA GLN A 144 -16.30 -2.43 -5.35
C GLN A 144 -15.79 -2.72 -3.93
N GLN A 145 -15.49 -3.98 -3.60
CA GLN A 145 -14.90 -4.35 -2.31
C GLN A 145 -13.57 -3.64 -2.10
N GLN A 146 -12.73 -3.57 -3.13
CA GLN A 146 -11.45 -2.88 -3.03
C GLN A 146 -11.60 -1.37 -2.85
N ARG A 147 -12.55 -0.74 -3.57
CA ARG A 147 -12.88 0.68 -3.34
C ARG A 147 -13.37 0.93 -1.92
N VAL A 148 -14.16 0.03 -1.32
CA VAL A 148 -14.52 0.11 0.12
C VAL A 148 -13.28 -0.02 1.01
N GLY A 149 -12.34 -0.91 0.68
CA GLY A 149 -11.06 -1.04 1.36
C GLY A 149 -10.24 0.26 1.34
N ILE A 150 -10.19 0.94 0.19
CA ILE A 150 -9.58 2.27 0.05
C ILE A 150 -10.35 3.31 0.86
N GLY A 151 -11.68 3.27 0.85
CA GLY A 151 -12.53 4.14 1.68
C GLY A 151 -12.23 4.02 3.17
N ARG A 152 -11.94 2.81 3.67
CA ARG A 152 -11.49 2.59 5.05
C ARG A 152 -10.15 3.26 5.33
N ALA A 153 -9.21 3.18 4.39
CA ALA A 153 -7.92 3.87 4.51
C ALA A 153 -8.09 5.39 4.52
N MET A 154 -8.99 5.94 3.67
CA MET A 154 -9.32 7.37 3.65
C MET A 154 -9.96 7.85 4.97
N ALA A 155 -10.74 6.98 5.63
CA ALA A 155 -11.36 7.29 6.93
C ALA A 155 -10.33 7.35 8.07
N ALA A 156 -9.23 6.60 7.97
CA ALA A 156 -8.25 6.44 9.05
C ALA A 156 -7.39 7.70 9.31
N ASN A 157 -7.39 8.68 8.41
CA ASN A 157 -6.61 9.92 8.54
C ASN A 157 -5.14 9.67 8.93
N ALA A 158 -4.53 8.66 8.29
CA ALA A 158 -3.17 8.22 8.56
C ALA A 158 -2.13 9.11 7.87
N ASP A 159 -0.90 9.12 8.40
CA ASP A 159 0.24 9.84 7.81
C ASP A 159 0.72 9.22 6.50
N VAL A 160 0.48 7.91 6.32
CA VAL A 160 0.80 7.15 5.10
C VAL A 160 -0.22 6.05 4.83
N ILE A 161 -0.53 5.86 3.55
CA ILE A 161 -1.33 4.74 3.06
C ILE A 161 -0.40 3.72 2.38
N LEU A 162 -0.47 2.48 2.84
CA LEU A 162 0.29 1.35 2.32
C LEU A 162 -0.64 0.51 1.44
N PHE A 163 -0.30 0.35 0.17
CA PHE A 163 -1.05 -0.46 -0.78
C PHE A 163 -0.27 -1.72 -1.15
N ASP A 164 -0.79 -2.88 -0.77
CA ASP A 164 -0.19 -4.18 -1.08
C ASP A 164 -0.95 -4.83 -2.23
N GLU A 165 -0.44 -4.63 -3.46
CA GLU A 165 -0.97 -5.22 -4.69
C GLU A 165 -2.50 -5.05 -4.86
N PRO A 166 -3.00 -3.79 -4.84
CA PRO A 166 -4.42 -3.55 -4.67
C PRO A 166 -5.29 -3.99 -5.86
N THR A 167 -4.69 -4.28 -7.02
CA THR A 167 -5.41 -4.70 -8.23
C THR A 167 -5.14 -6.14 -8.65
N SER A 168 -4.16 -6.84 -8.04
CA SER A 168 -3.69 -8.15 -8.51
C SER A 168 -4.73 -9.27 -8.42
N SER A 169 -5.75 -9.14 -7.59
CA SER A 169 -6.84 -10.13 -7.46
C SER A 169 -8.13 -9.73 -8.18
N LEU A 170 -8.10 -8.66 -8.98
CA LEU A 170 -9.27 -8.14 -9.67
C LEU A 170 -9.36 -8.66 -11.10
N ASP A 171 -10.58 -8.84 -11.58
CA ASP A 171 -10.81 -9.01 -13.02
C ASP A 171 -10.36 -7.75 -13.77
N PRO A 172 -9.80 -7.87 -14.99
CA PRO A 172 -9.25 -6.74 -15.75
C PRO A 172 -10.22 -5.55 -15.90
N GLN A 173 -11.52 -5.82 -16.02
CA GLN A 173 -12.56 -4.78 -16.16
C GLN A 173 -12.69 -3.85 -14.94
N TRP A 174 -12.20 -4.24 -13.76
CA TRP A 174 -12.31 -3.46 -12.53
C TRP A 174 -11.01 -2.76 -12.13
N VAL A 175 -9.89 -3.08 -12.78
CA VAL A 175 -8.56 -2.54 -12.43
C VAL A 175 -8.52 -1.02 -12.57
N GLU A 176 -9.01 -0.49 -13.69
CA GLU A 176 -8.98 0.95 -13.98
C GLU A 176 -9.75 1.80 -12.97
N GLU A 177 -10.88 1.30 -12.46
CA GLU A 177 -11.67 2.04 -11.45
C GLU A 177 -10.89 2.20 -10.13
N VAL A 178 -10.15 1.16 -9.72
CA VAL A 178 -9.33 1.18 -8.51
C VAL A 178 -8.10 2.05 -8.70
N LEU A 179 -7.41 1.91 -9.84
CA LEU A 179 -6.26 2.76 -10.17
C LEU A 179 -6.66 4.23 -10.27
N SER A 180 -7.82 4.55 -10.85
CA SER A 180 -8.33 5.93 -10.93
C SER A 180 -8.51 6.55 -9.55
N LEU A 181 -9.05 5.79 -8.58
CA LEU A 181 -9.18 6.26 -7.21
C LEU A 181 -7.82 6.48 -6.54
N MET A 182 -6.85 5.59 -6.77
CA MET A 182 -5.48 5.77 -6.27
C MET A 182 -4.80 7.00 -6.87
N LYS A 183 -5.02 7.28 -8.17
CA LYS A 183 -4.53 8.49 -8.83
C LYS A 183 -5.15 9.76 -8.23
N GLN A 184 -6.42 9.73 -7.83
CA GLN A 184 -7.03 10.86 -7.11
C GLN A 184 -6.34 11.12 -5.76
N LEU A 185 -6.05 10.07 -5.00
CA LEU A 185 -5.29 10.20 -3.74
C LEU A 185 -3.88 10.76 -3.98
N ALA A 186 -3.24 10.38 -5.09
CA ALA A 186 -1.95 10.94 -5.50
C ALA A 186 -2.03 12.46 -5.75
N VAL A 187 -3.04 12.90 -6.50
CA VAL A 187 -3.28 14.33 -6.79
C VAL A 187 -3.54 15.13 -5.51
N GLU A 188 -4.22 14.51 -4.54
CA GLU A 188 -4.46 15.09 -3.20
C GLU A 188 -3.20 15.13 -2.31
N ARG A 189 -2.03 14.72 -2.83
CA ARG A 189 -0.75 14.68 -2.11
C ARG A 189 -0.81 13.82 -0.84
N GLN A 190 -1.57 12.73 -0.90
CA GLN A 190 -1.49 11.72 0.15
C GLN A 190 -0.13 11.01 0.09
N THR A 191 0.51 10.83 1.24
CA THR A 191 1.75 10.04 1.32
C THR A 191 1.42 8.57 1.08
N MET A 192 2.08 7.93 0.13
CA MET A 192 1.76 6.55 -0.26
C MET A 192 3.00 5.69 -0.49
N ILE A 193 2.91 4.43 -0.08
CA ILE A 193 3.82 3.38 -0.54
C ILE A 193 2.99 2.30 -1.21
N VAL A 194 3.25 2.06 -2.49
CA VAL A 194 2.46 1.16 -3.32
C VAL A 194 3.33 0.03 -3.84
N VAL A 195 2.99 -1.21 -3.50
CA VAL A 195 3.50 -2.40 -4.20
C VAL A 195 2.51 -2.71 -5.32
N THR A 196 2.97 -2.74 -6.57
CA THR A 196 2.11 -3.00 -7.72
C THR A 196 2.85 -3.61 -8.90
N HIS A 197 2.09 -4.28 -9.77
CA HIS A 197 2.51 -4.72 -11.10
C HIS A 197 2.06 -3.76 -12.22
N GLU A 198 1.30 -2.72 -11.89
CA GLU A 198 0.78 -1.74 -12.84
C GLU A 198 1.83 -0.68 -13.17
N MET A 199 2.72 -0.97 -14.11
CA MET A 199 3.85 -0.09 -14.46
C MET A 199 3.41 1.27 -15.00
N GLN A 200 2.28 1.34 -15.70
CA GLN A 200 1.74 2.60 -16.20
C GLN A 200 1.29 3.50 -15.05
N PHE A 201 0.64 2.94 -14.02
CA PHE A 201 0.32 3.68 -12.81
C PHE A 201 1.60 4.21 -12.13
N ALA A 202 2.62 3.37 -12.00
CA ALA A 202 3.91 3.78 -11.43
C ALA A 202 4.54 4.95 -12.19
N ARG A 203 4.49 4.93 -13.53
CA ARG A 203 4.98 6.02 -14.38
C ARG A 203 4.23 7.33 -14.18
N GLU A 204 2.92 7.26 -13.95
CA GLU A 204 2.06 8.44 -13.90
C GLU A 204 2.06 9.14 -12.55
N VAL A 205 2.21 8.41 -11.44
CA VAL A 205 2.02 8.98 -10.09
C VAL A 205 3.20 8.87 -9.14
N ALA A 206 4.20 8.03 -9.43
CA ALA A 206 5.31 7.87 -8.49
C ALA A 206 6.22 9.11 -8.52
N ASP A 207 6.60 9.62 -7.35
CA ASP A 207 7.75 10.52 -7.26
C ASP A 207 9.05 9.71 -7.37
N ARG A 208 9.05 8.49 -6.84
CA ARG A 208 10.18 7.56 -6.87
C ARG A 208 9.73 6.12 -7.02
N VAL A 209 10.42 5.40 -7.88
CA VAL A 209 10.24 3.96 -8.06
C VAL A 209 11.41 3.24 -7.40
N VAL A 210 11.10 2.20 -6.63
CA VAL A 210 12.06 1.35 -5.92
C VAL A 210 11.96 -0.05 -6.51
N PHE A 211 13.06 -0.52 -7.09
CA PHE A 211 13.18 -1.88 -7.58
C PHE A 211 13.81 -2.77 -6.49
N MET A 212 13.06 -3.79 -6.07
CA MET A 212 13.51 -4.80 -5.11
C MET A 212 13.76 -6.14 -5.81
N ASP A 213 14.94 -6.70 -5.56
CA ASP A 213 15.32 -8.04 -6.01
C ASP A 213 16.29 -8.68 -5.01
N ASP A 214 16.28 -10.01 -4.96
CA ASP A 214 17.20 -10.83 -4.16
C ASP A 214 17.36 -10.39 -2.69
N GLY A 215 16.25 -9.96 -2.07
CA GLY A 215 16.21 -9.54 -0.67
C GLY A 215 16.79 -8.15 -0.37
N GLY A 216 16.92 -7.29 -1.38
CA GLY A 216 17.44 -5.93 -1.24
C GLY A 216 16.70 -4.90 -2.10
N ILE A 217 16.92 -3.61 -1.79
CA ILE A 217 16.69 -2.54 -2.76
C ILE A 217 17.89 -2.52 -3.70
N VAL A 218 17.63 -2.75 -4.99
CA VAL A 218 18.67 -2.80 -6.02
C VAL A 218 18.86 -1.45 -6.68
N GLU A 219 17.76 -0.79 -7.02
CA GLU A 219 17.78 0.50 -7.70
C GLU A 219 16.59 1.32 -7.25
N GLN A 220 16.78 2.63 -7.12
CA GLN A 220 15.70 3.57 -6.88
C GLN A 220 15.98 4.87 -7.62
N ALA A 221 14.98 5.40 -8.33
CA ALA A 221 15.09 6.62 -9.11
C ALA A 221 13.68 7.19 -9.43
N PRO A 222 13.57 8.45 -9.88
CA PRO A 222 12.34 8.94 -10.48
C PRO A 222 11.84 8.02 -11.60
N PRO A 223 10.52 7.93 -11.85
CA PRO A 223 9.97 6.99 -12.84
C PRO A 223 10.57 7.20 -14.23
N GLU A 224 10.74 8.45 -14.69
CA GLU A 224 11.31 8.74 -16.01
C GLU A 224 12.71 8.15 -16.20
N GLU A 225 13.56 8.24 -15.17
CA GLU A 225 14.91 7.66 -15.19
C GLU A 225 14.87 6.14 -15.12
N LEU A 226 14.14 5.57 -14.15
CA LEU A 226 14.14 4.13 -13.92
C LEU A 226 13.55 3.34 -15.09
N PHE A 227 12.47 3.85 -15.71
CA PHE A 227 11.79 3.17 -16.80
C PHE A 227 12.44 3.35 -18.18
N THR A 228 13.29 4.37 -18.34
CA THR A 228 13.93 4.71 -19.63
C THR A 228 15.39 4.30 -19.66
N ALA A 229 16.13 4.55 -18.58
CA ALA A 229 17.57 4.34 -18.50
C ALA A 229 17.99 3.68 -17.16
N PRO A 230 17.47 2.47 -16.84
CA PRO A 230 17.86 1.75 -15.63
C PRO A 230 19.36 1.44 -15.63
N LYS A 231 20.00 1.70 -14.49
CA LYS A 231 21.45 1.55 -14.29
C LYS A 231 21.83 0.12 -13.94
N ASP A 232 21.01 -0.60 -13.16
CA ASP A 232 21.27 -2.00 -12.80
C ASP A 232 20.74 -2.97 -13.88
N GLU A 233 21.52 -3.99 -14.21
CA GLU A 233 21.15 -5.00 -15.22
C GLU A 233 19.90 -5.81 -14.81
N ARG A 234 19.69 -6.05 -13.51
CA ARG A 234 18.51 -6.77 -13.00
C ARG A 234 17.25 -5.94 -13.21
N THR A 235 17.31 -4.64 -12.92
CA THR A 235 16.21 -3.70 -13.21
C THR A 235 15.90 -3.71 -14.70
N ARG A 236 16.92 -3.59 -15.56
CA ARG A 236 16.75 -3.59 -17.01
C ARG A 236 16.12 -4.88 -17.52
N HIS A 237 16.56 -6.04 -17.02
CA HIS A 237 16.02 -7.34 -17.38
C HIS A 237 14.56 -7.50 -16.95
N PHE A 238 14.24 -7.11 -15.71
CA PHE A 238 12.89 -7.13 -15.18
C PHE A 238 11.94 -6.26 -16.03
N LEU A 239 12.33 -5.01 -16.28
CA LEU A 239 11.53 -4.08 -17.07
C LEU A 239 11.33 -4.55 -18.51
N ARG A 240 12.37 -5.11 -19.14
CA ARG A 240 12.24 -5.70 -20.49
C ARG A 240 11.19 -6.79 -20.55
N LYS A 241 11.14 -7.69 -19.57
CA LYS A 241 10.15 -8.77 -19.54
C LYS A 241 8.72 -8.29 -19.38
N ILE A 242 8.51 -7.24 -18.59
CA ILE A 242 7.17 -6.76 -18.23
C ILE A 242 6.63 -5.74 -19.23
N LEU A 243 7.52 -4.96 -19.84
CA LEU A 243 7.16 -3.94 -20.84
C LEU A 243 7.22 -4.47 -22.27
N ALA A 244 7.72 -5.70 -22.49
CA ALA A 244 7.67 -6.33 -23.80
C ALA A 244 6.20 -6.52 -24.21
N PRO A 245 5.80 -6.09 -25.42
CA PRO A 245 4.48 -6.38 -25.93
C PRO A 245 4.28 -7.90 -26.00
N ALA A 246 3.13 -8.38 -25.52
CA ALA A 246 2.77 -9.78 -25.58
C ALA A 246 2.87 -10.29 -27.04
N GLY A 247 3.85 -11.15 -27.32
CA GLY A 247 3.98 -11.81 -28.62
C GLY A 247 5.30 -11.68 -29.38
N GLN A 248 6.36 -11.08 -28.83
CA GLN A 248 7.70 -11.20 -29.43
C GLN A 248 8.57 -12.16 -28.62
N SER A 249 8.69 -13.39 -29.12
CA SER A 249 9.80 -14.28 -28.79
C SER A 249 11.10 -13.58 -29.15
N VAL A 250 11.92 -13.30 -28.15
CA VAL A 250 13.28 -12.79 -28.35
C VAL A 250 14.12 -13.92 -28.96
N PRO A 251 14.87 -13.68 -30.06
CA PRO A 251 15.81 -14.66 -30.60
C PRO A 251 16.95 -14.97 -29.63
#